data_AF-A0AAD6Y115-F1
#
_entry.id   AF-A0AAD6Y115-F1
#
_cell.length_a   1.000
_cell.length_b   1.000
_cell.length_c   1.000
_cell.angle_alpha   90.00
_cell.angle_beta   90.00
_cell.angle_gamma   90.00
#
_symmetry.space_group_name_H-M   'P 1'
#
loop_
_entity.id
_entity.type
_entity.pdbx_description
1 polymer ?
#
loop_
_entity_poly.entity_id
_entity_poly.type
_entity_poly.pdbx_seq_one_letter_code
_entity_poly.pdbx_strand_id
1 'polypeptide(L)'
;ASRTKVPLKQSSVLSDIRLNKMKVSPEQFKELEEMYSNRATAVDDGISPVDYIYALNDDDQLAASAIMAQQGLDVDTREQLNNRWSHQWSSYSNNSLNARNRTRRILYLCRCGYDHTQAQKKKRHTPVPFTSCLAHAENVEDSEKILRIRGFFHHNEACIKAEFTRIPPVPIHPSVYVVA
;
A
#
# COMPACT_ATOMS: atom_id res chain seq x y z
N ALA A 1 36.80 17.22 8.14
CA ALA A 1 36.37 17.51 6.76
C ALA A 1 34.86 17.34 6.66
N SER A 2 34.14 18.42 6.37
CA SER A 2 32.68 18.46 6.24
C SER A 2 32.24 17.60 5.07
N ARG A 3 31.35 16.63 5.29
CA ARG A 3 30.73 15.84 4.22
C ARG A 3 29.73 16.73 3.51
N THR A 4 30.12 17.23 2.35
CA THR A 4 29.26 17.98 1.43
C THR A 4 28.07 17.11 1.07
N LYS A 5 26.86 17.50 1.51
CA LYS A 5 25.61 16.86 1.09
C LYS A 5 25.44 17.16 -0.40
N VAL A 6 25.64 16.13 -1.23
CA VAL A 6 25.31 16.22 -2.66
C VAL A 6 23.79 16.37 -2.77
N PRO A 7 23.27 17.40 -3.46
CA PRO A 7 21.84 17.53 -3.68
C PRO A 7 21.39 16.34 -4.53
N LEU A 8 20.51 15.50 -3.98
CA LEU A 8 19.83 14.48 -4.77
C LEU A 8 19.01 15.20 -5.84
N LYS A 9 19.31 14.91 -7.11
CA LYS A 9 18.53 15.40 -8.26
C LYS A 9 17.05 15.11 -8.00
N GLN A 10 16.19 16.11 -8.20
CA GLN A 10 14.73 15.99 -8.07
C GLN A 10 14.15 14.80 -8.87
N SER A 11 14.86 14.31 -9.91
CA SER A 11 14.48 13.12 -10.66
C SER A 11 14.70 11.77 -9.94
N SER A 12 15.43 11.71 -8.81
CA SER A 12 15.61 10.48 -8.03
C SER A 12 14.56 10.27 -6.93
N VAL A 13 13.63 11.23 -6.76
CA VAL A 13 12.53 11.13 -5.80
C VAL A 13 11.33 10.42 -6.44
N LEU A 14 11.22 10.44 -7.77
CA LEU A 14 10.20 9.72 -8.56
C LEU A 14 10.45 8.21 -8.70
N SER A 15 11.66 7.72 -8.42
CA SER A 15 12.05 6.36 -8.81
C SER A 15 11.67 5.25 -7.83
N ASP A 16 11.01 5.55 -6.71
CA ASP A 16 11.17 4.68 -5.55
C ASP A 16 9.93 3.83 -5.20
N ILE A 17 8.69 4.28 -5.43
CA ILE A 17 7.53 3.36 -5.40
C ILE A 17 7.46 2.61 -6.72
N ARG A 18 7.34 1.27 -6.64
CA ARG A 18 7.24 0.39 -7.81
C ARG A 18 5.85 0.46 -8.47
N LEU A 19 5.43 1.63 -8.94
CA LEU A 19 4.12 1.84 -9.56
C LEU A 19 3.89 0.89 -10.74
N ASN A 20 4.94 0.62 -11.52
CA ASN A 20 4.91 -0.34 -12.64
C ASN A 20 4.65 -1.80 -12.24
N LYS A 21 4.66 -2.12 -10.94
CA LYS A 21 4.27 -3.45 -10.41
C LYS A 21 2.81 -3.49 -9.97
N MET A 22 2.13 -2.35 -9.92
CA MET A 22 0.71 -2.29 -9.65
C MET A 22 -0.06 -2.69 -10.91
N LYS A 23 -1.14 -3.45 -10.70
CA LYS A 23 -2.08 -3.80 -11.76
C LYS A 23 -3.14 -2.72 -11.81
N VAL A 24 -2.85 -1.63 -12.49
CA VAL A 24 -3.75 -0.47 -12.66
C VAL A 24 -3.98 -0.21 -14.15
N SER A 25 -5.05 0.51 -14.50
CA SER A 25 -5.29 0.94 -15.87
C SER A 25 -4.26 1.98 -16.32
N PRO A 26 -4.09 2.21 -17.64
CA PRO A 26 -3.24 3.29 -18.14
C PRO A 26 -3.64 4.68 -17.61
N GLU A 27 -4.94 4.94 -17.46
CA GLU A 27 -5.47 6.20 -16.93
C GLU A 27 -5.10 6.37 -15.46
N GLN A 28 -5.34 5.34 -14.64
CA GLN A 28 -4.95 5.33 -13.23
C GLN A 28 -3.44 5.50 -13.06
N PHE A 29 -2.64 4.88 -13.94
CA PHE A 29 -1.19 5.01 -13.91
C PHE A 29 -0.76 6.45 -14.18
N LYS A 30 -1.36 7.11 -15.17
CA LYS A 30 -1.11 8.53 -15.47
C LYS A 30 -1.49 9.43 -14.29
N GLU A 31 -2.66 9.21 -13.68
CA GLU A 31 -3.08 9.95 -12.48
C GLU A 31 -2.09 9.78 -11.31
N LEU A 32 -1.57 8.57 -11.11
CA LEU A 32 -0.55 8.30 -10.11
C LEU A 32 0.76 9.02 -10.43
N GLU A 33 1.21 9.02 -11.68
CA GLU A 33 2.41 9.75 -12.10
C GLU A 33 2.27 11.27 -11.86
N GLU A 34 1.12 11.85 -12.19
CA GLU A 34 0.82 13.25 -11.91
C GLU A 34 0.82 13.55 -10.41
N MET A 35 0.17 12.69 -9.61
CA MET A 35 0.12 12.79 -8.15
C MET A 35 1.53 12.77 -7.52
N TYR A 36 2.39 11.86 -7.95
CA TYR A 36 3.77 11.78 -7.44
C TYR A 36 4.68 12.88 -7.97
N SER A 37 4.42 13.40 -9.16
CA SER A 37 5.17 14.53 -9.74
C SER A 37 4.92 15.83 -8.99
N ASN A 38 3.70 16.02 -8.47
CA ASN A 38 3.30 17.23 -7.75
C ASN A 38 3.61 17.20 -6.25
N ARG A 39 4.28 16.16 -5.75
CA ARG A 39 4.55 15.97 -4.31
C ARG A 39 5.36 17.11 -3.67
N ALA A 40 6.19 17.82 -4.43
CA ALA A 40 7.03 18.90 -3.89
C ALA A 40 6.23 20.11 -3.36
N THR A 41 4.96 20.24 -3.75
CA THR A 41 4.05 21.30 -3.28
C THR A 41 3.00 20.81 -2.29
N ALA A 42 3.07 19.54 -1.89
CA ALA A 42 2.09 18.92 -1.01
C ALA A 42 2.24 19.43 0.43
N VAL A 43 1.14 19.94 0.97
CA VAL A 43 0.93 20.18 2.40
C VAL A 43 0.49 18.85 3.03
N ASP A 44 0.74 18.64 4.32
CA ASP A 44 0.19 17.49 5.06
C ASP A 44 -1.34 17.63 5.18
N ASP A 45 -2.04 17.28 4.10
CA ASP A 45 -3.48 17.46 3.91
C ASP A 45 -4.27 16.14 4.03
N GLY A 46 -3.57 15.02 4.30
CA GLY A 46 -4.15 13.68 4.35
C GLY A 46 -4.60 13.12 3.00
N ILE A 47 -4.35 13.84 1.90
CA ILE A 47 -4.72 13.46 0.51
C ILE A 47 -3.47 13.49 -0.41
N SER A 48 -2.30 13.68 0.17
CA SER A 48 -1.02 13.63 -0.54
C SER A 48 -0.28 12.32 -0.26
N PRO A 49 0.55 11.82 -1.20
CA PRO A 49 1.40 10.68 -0.92
C PRO A 49 2.41 10.93 0.19
N VAL A 50 2.50 9.97 1.11
CA VAL A 50 3.36 10.04 2.30
C VAL A 50 4.56 9.10 2.18
N ASP A 51 5.59 9.35 2.99
CA ASP A 51 6.83 8.58 3.02
C ASP A 51 7.47 8.68 4.41
N TYR A 52 7.17 7.70 5.24
CA TYR A 52 7.66 7.57 6.60
C TYR A 52 8.86 6.63 6.63
N ILE A 53 9.94 7.08 7.27
CA ILE A 53 11.17 6.29 7.49
C ILE A 53 11.32 6.12 8.99
N TYR A 54 11.58 4.88 9.41
CA TYR A 54 11.64 4.48 10.81
C TYR A 54 13.02 3.90 11.15
N ALA A 55 13.53 4.22 12.33
CA ALA A 55 14.68 3.54 12.90
C ALA A 55 14.27 2.27 13.66
N LEU A 56 15.25 1.46 14.05
CA LEU A 56 15.02 0.17 14.73
C LEU A 56 14.77 0.28 16.25
N ASN A 57 14.53 1.48 16.76
CA ASN A 57 14.22 1.74 18.17
C ASN A 57 12.73 1.51 18.48
N ASP A 58 12.40 1.33 19.75
CA ASP A 58 11.04 0.91 20.15
C ASP A 58 9.98 1.97 19.82
N ASP A 59 10.30 3.26 19.98
CA ASP A 59 9.37 4.37 19.70
C ASP A 59 8.99 4.43 18.21
N ASP A 60 9.97 4.33 17.31
CA ASP A 60 9.74 4.34 15.86
C ASP A 60 9.01 3.07 15.40
N GLN A 61 9.31 1.92 15.99
CA GLN A 61 8.61 0.68 15.67
C GLN A 61 7.16 0.73 16.15
N LEU A 62 6.89 1.30 17.34
CA LEU A 62 5.54 1.53 17.82
C LEU A 62 4.76 2.47 16.90
N ALA A 63 5.40 3.57 16.46
CA ALA A 63 4.79 4.50 15.50
C ALA A 63 4.51 3.83 14.15
N ALA A 64 5.44 3.02 13.64
CA ALA A 64 5.24 2.27 12.40
C ALA A 64 4.09 1.28 12.51
N SER A 65 4.03 0.52 13.61
CA SER A 65 2.92 -0.40 13.90
C SER A 65 1.58 0.33 14.01
N ALA A 66 1.55 1.51 14.64
CA ALA A 66 0.34 2.32 14.74
C ALA A 66 -0.16 2.78 13.36
N ILE A 67 0.74 3.23 12.47
CA ILE A 67 0.38 3.59 11.10
C ILE A 67 -0.13 2.36 10.34
N MET A 68 0.53 1.21 10.46
CA MET A 68 0.07 -0.03 9.83
C MET A 68 -1.33 -0.41 10.28
N ALA A 69 -1.61 -0.36 11.59
CA ALA A 69 -2.92 -0.66 12.15
C ALA A 69 -3.99 0.36 11.70
N GLN A 70 -3.68 1.66 11.76
CA GLN A 70 -4.58 2.72 11.30
C GLN A 70 -4.99 2.55 9.85
N GLN A 71 -4.06 2.10 9.00
CA GLN A 71 -4.31 1.87 7.58
C GLN A 71 -4.85 0.45 7.29
N GLY A 72 -5.01 -0.43 8.28
CA GLY A 72 -5.45 -1.81 8.09
C GLY A 72 -4.46 -2.70 7.33
N LEU A 73 -3.17 -2.36 7.43
CA LEU A 73 -2.04 -3.08 6.81
C LEU A 73 -1.30 -3.98 7.79
N ASP A 74 -1.64 -3.95 9.07
CA ASP A 74 -1.11 -4.88 10.07
C ASP A 74 -1.51 -6.34 9.77
N VAL A 75 -0.89 -7.30 10.45
CA VAL A 75 -1.10 -8.74 10.19
C VAL A 75 -2.56 -9.13 10.40
N ASP A 76 -3.16 -8.72 11.51
CA ASP A 76 -4.50 -9.15 11.92
C ASP A 76 -5.56 -8.56 11.01
N THR A 77 -5.51 -7.24 10.75
CA THR A 77 -6.47 -6.59 9.85
C THR A 77 -6.36 -7.12 8.43
N ARG A 78 -5.16 -7.51 7.98
CA ARG A 78 -4.99 -8.01 6.61
C ARG A 78 -5.74 -9.30 6.34
N GLU A 79 -5.91 -10.14 7.36
CA GLU A 79 -6.61 -11.42 7.29
C GLU A 79 -8.14 -11.27 7.39
N GLN A 80 -8.64 -10.10 7.81
CA GLN A 80 -10.06 -9.86 7.90
C GLN A 80 -10.74 -9.87 6.51
N LEU A 81 -11.96 -10.41 6.47
CA LEU A 81 -12.74 -10.49 5.23
C LEU A 81 -13.06 -9.11 4.64
N ASN A 82 -13.19 -8.10 5.49
CA ASN A 82 -13.50 -6.73 5.10
C ASN A 82 -12.27 -5.97 4.57
N ASN A 83 -11.06 -6.53 4.66
CA ASN A 83 -9.85 -5.86 4.26
C ASN A 83 -9.82 -5.57 2.76
N ARG A 84 -9.59 -4.30 2.43
CA ARG A 84 -9.53 -3.82 1.05
C ARG A 84 -8.14 -3.87 0.47
N TRP A 85 -7.10 -4.16 1.23
CA TRP A 85 -5.75 -4.29 0.70
C TRP A 85 -5.55 -5.62 -0.04
N SER A 86 -4.79 -5.56 -1.12
CA SER A 86 -4.37 -6.73 -1.90
C SER A 86 -2.89 -6.65 -2.19
N HIS A 87 -2.17 -7.73 -1.87
CA HIS A 87 -0.78 -7.90 -2.24
C HIS A 87 -0.64 -7.93 -3.76
N GLN A 88 0.15 -7.00 -4.31
CA GLN A 88 0.43 -6.95 -5.74
C GLN A 88 1.80 -7.52 -6.08
N TRP A 89 2.78 -7.22 -5.24
CA TRP A 89 4.17 -7.54 -5.51
C TRP A 89 4.99 -7.57 -4.21
N SER A 90 6.02 -8.40 -4.19
CA SER A 90 7.06 -8.30 -3.17
C SER A 90 8.40 -8.76 -3.73
N SER A 91 9.49 -8.26 -3.16
CA SER A 91 10.84 -8.71 -3.44
C SER A 91 11.67 -8.71 -2.18
N TYR A 92 12.63 -9.61 -2.12
CA TYR A 92 13.70 -9.58 -1.12
C TYR A 92 14.91 -8.84 -1.69
N SER A 93 15.73 -8.25 -0.83
CA SER A 93 17.05 -7.77 -1.24
C SER A 93 17.97 -8.96 -1.54
N ASN A 94 18.61 -8.92 -2.71
CA ASN A 94 19.41 -10.03 -3.23
C ASN A 94 20.80 -10.15 -2.58
N ASN A 95 21.19 -9.24 -1.67
CA ASN A 95 22.59 -9.05 -1.31
C ASN A 95 22.98 -9.51 0.10
N SER A 96 22.09 -10.22 0.82
CA SER A 96 22.45 -10.78 2.11
C SER A 96 22.76 -12.27 1.99
N LEU A 97 24.06 -12.58 2.10
CA LEU A 97 24.61 -13.93 2.34
C LEU A 97 24.00 -14.59 3.60
N ASN A 98 23.35 -13.80 4.47
CA ASN A 98 22.63 -14.28 5.64
C ASN A 98 21.12 -14.02 5.50
N ALA A 99 20.31 -15.08 5.55
CA ALA A 99 18.84 -14.96 5.49
C ALA A 99 18.25 -14.00 6.55
N ARG A 100 18.99 -13.75 7.65
CA ARG A 100 18.61 -12.89 8.78
C ARG A 100 18.61 -11.38 8.51
N ASN A 101 19.24 -10.89 7.45
CA ASN A 101 19.29 -9.45 7.12
C ASN A 101 18.68 -9.16 5.74
N ARG A 102 17.68 -9.95 5.34
CA ARG A 102 17.01 -9.77 4.06
C ARG A 102 15.86 -8.79 4.24
N THR A 103 16.06 -7.56 3.77
CA THR A 103 14.96 -6.61 3.65
C THR A 103 13.93 -7.12 2.63
N ARG A 104 12.66 -7.05 3.00
CA ARG A 104 11.51 -7.39 2.16
C ARG A 104 10.81 -6.10 1.79
N ARG A 105 10.57 -5.89 0.50
CA ARG A 105 9.68 -4.85 -0.02
C ARG A 105 8.34 -5.48 -0.39
N ILE A 106 7.24 -4.86 0.00
CA ILE A 106 5.89 -5.33 -0.27
C ILE A 106 5.06 -4.16 -0.80
N LEU A 107 4.33 -4.39 -1.89
CA LEU A 107 3.42 -3.42 -2.50
C LEU A 107 1.98 -3.93 -2.38
N TYR A 108 1.15 -3.10 -1.77
CA TYR A 108 -0.28 -3.28 -1.61
C TYR A 108 -1.03 -2.28 -2.48
N LEU A 109 -2.18 -2.72 -3.02
CA LEU A 109 -3.12 -1.89 -3.75
C LEU A 109 -4.52 -2.19 -3.23
N CYS A 110 -5.37 -1.17 -3.17
CA CYS A 110 -6.79 -1.35 -2.88
C CYS A 110 -7.44 -2.29 -3.91
N ARG A 111 -8.24 -3.25 -3.42
CA ARG A 111 -9.00 -4.23 -4.23
C ARG A 111 -10.00 -3.55 -5.15
N CYS A 112 -10.58 -2.41 -4.74
CA CYS A 112 -11.48 -1.62 -5.58
C CYS A 112 -10.75 -0.87 -6.70
N GLY A 113 -9.41 -0.77 -6.62
CA GLY A 113 -8.57 -0.06 -7.57
C GLY A 113 -8.15 -0.88 -8.79
N TYR A 114 -8.40 -2.20 -8.80
CA TYR A 114 -7.99 -3.07 -9.89
C TYR A 114 -9.20 -3.57 -10.69
N ASP A 115 -9.28 -3.13 -11.95
CA ASP A 115 -10.26 -3.68 -12.88
C ASP A 115 -9.79 -5.02 -13.46
N HIS A 116 -10.36 -6.11 -12.96
CA HIS A 116 -10.09 -7.45 -13.45
C HIS A 116 -10.60 -7.69 -14.88
N THR A 117 -11.50 -6.85 -15.41
CA THR A 117 -12.04 -6.97 -16.76
C THR A 117 -11.06 -6.46 -17.83
N GLN A 118 -10.24 -5.46 -17.47
CA GLN A 118 -9.23 -4.89 -18.38
C GLN A 118 -8.06 -5.83 -18.66
N ALA A 119 -7.78 -6.77 -17.75
CA ALA A 119 -6.62 -7.67 -17.89
C ALA A 119 -6.79 -8.74 -18.98
N GLN A 120 -7.92 -8.77 -19.72
CA GLN A 120 -8.29 -9.82 -20.70
C GLN A 120 -8.12 -11.26 -20.18
N LYS A 121 -8.08 -11.41 -18.85
CA LYS A 121 -7.91 -12.67 -18.13
C LYS A 121 -9.26 -13.07 -17.56
N LYS A 122 -9.35 -14.32 -17.09
CA LYS A 122 -10.51 -14.80 -16.34
C LYS A 122 -10.83 -13.80 -15.21
N LYS A 123 -12.03 -13.19 -15.29
CA LYS A 123 -12.52 -12.23 -14.28
C LYS A 123 -12.45 -12.90 -12.92
N ARG A 124 -11.53 -12.44 -12.08
CA ARG A 124 -11.48 -12.91 -10.69
C ARG A 124 -12.66 -12.29 -9.95
N HIS A 125 -13.28 -13.08 -9.08
CA HIS A 125 -14.35 -12.58 -8.24
C HIS A 125 -13.74 -11.74 -7.12
N THR A 126 -13.79 -10.44 -7.27
CA THR A 126 -13.46 -9.48 -6.22
C THR A 126 -14.72 -9.25 -5.40
N PRO A 127 -14.64 -9.23 -4.06
CA PRO A 127 -15.82 -9.12 -3.21
C PRO A 127 -16.39 -7.68 -3.22
N VAL A 128 -15.65 -6.72 -3.76
CA VAL A 128 -16.00 -5.30 -3.91
C VAL A 128 -16.00 -4.89 -5.39
N PRO A 129 -16.88 -3.95 -5.81
CA PRO A 129 -16.88 -3.43 -7.16
C PRO A 129 -15.63 -2.59 -7.46
N PHE A 130 -15.32 -2.44 -8.74
CA PHE A 130 -14.27 -1.52 -9.19
C PHE A 130 -14.73 -0.07 -9.03
N THR A 131 -13.89 0.77 -8.42
CA THR A 131 -14.18 2.19 -8.13
C THR A 131 -13.05 3.12 -8.52
N SER A 132 -12.11 2.66 -9.36
CA SER A 132 -10.89 3.38 -9.76
C SER A 132 -10.01 3.88 -8.60
N CYS A 133 -10.14 3.30 -7.40
CA CYS A 133 -9.40 3.73 -6.22
C CYS A 133 -7.88 3.63 -6.42
N LEU A 134 -7.16 4.72 -6.14
CA LEU A 134 -5.70 4.79 -6.28
C LEU A 134 -4.94 4.45 -5.00
N ALA A 135 -5.63 4.08 -3.92
CA ALA A 135 -5.00 3.82 -2.63
C ALA A 135 -4.02 2.64 -2.75
N HIS A 136 -2.76 2.88 -2.37
CA HIS A 136 -1.65 1.93 -2.45
C HIS A 136 -0.63 2.22 -1.35
N ALA A 137 0.08 1.17 -0.94
CA ALA A 137 1.10 1.25 0.09
C ALA A 137 2.30 0.37 -0.28
N GLU A 138 3.50 0.89 -0.08
CA GLU A 138 4.73 0.12 -0.14
C GLU A 138 5.40 0.12 1.23
N ASN A 139 5.67 -1.08 1.73
CA ASN A 139 6.35 -1.31 2.99
C ASN A 139 7.71 -1.93 2.74
N VAL A 140 8.71 -1.46 3.49
CA VAL A 140 10.03 -2.09 3.56
C VAL A 140 10.23 -2.60 4.98
N GLU A 141 10.46 -3.89 5.11
CA GLU A 141 10.57 -4.61 6.37
C GLU A 141 11.93 -5.32 6.44
N ASP A 142 12.53 -5.44 7.63
CA ASP A 142 13.69 -6.27 7.92
C ASP A 142 13.41 -7.13 9.14
N SER A 143 13.33 -8.45 8.98
CA SER A 143 13.01 -9.38 10.07
C SER A 143 11.83 -8.91 10.94
N GLU A 144 10.72 -8.58 10.29
CA GLU A 144 9.46 -8.07 10.90
C GLU A 144 9.53 -6.64 11.47
N LYS A 145 10.70 -6.00 11.48
CA LYS A 145 10.81 -4.57 11.79
C LYS A 145 10.51 -3.72 10.56
N ILE A 146 9.73 -2.66 10.74
CA ILE A 146 9.33 -1.76 9.65
C ILE A 146 10.40 -0.67 9.50
N LEU A 147 10.98 -0.56 8.31
CA LEU A 147 11.98 0.45 7.97
C LEU A 147 11.38 1.66 7.27
N ARG A 148 10.32 1.43 6.48
CA ARG A 148 9.71 2.46 5.65
C ARG A 148 8.27 2.10 5.31
N ILE A 149 7.39 3.08 5.38
CA ILE A 149 6.00 3.00 4.91
C ILE A 149 5.78 4.18 3.98
N ARG A 150 5.31 3.95 2.76
CA ARG A 150 5.02 5.03 1.81
C ARG A 150 3.87 4.68 0.91
N GLY A 151 3.24 5.68 0.31
CA GLY A 151 2.14 5.45 -0.61
C GLY A 151 1.09 6.53 -0.53
N PHE A 152 -0.06 6.22 -1.08
CA PHE A 152 -1.25 7.05 -1.03
C PHE A 152 -2.35 6.26 -0.32
N PHE A 153 -2.69 6.67 0.90
CA PHE A 153 -3.61 5.91 1.77
C PHE A 153 -5.08 6.33 1.63
N HIS A 154 -5.34 7.41 0.90
CA HIS A 154 -6.69 7.95 0.78
C HIS A 154 -7.55 7.13 -0.18
N HIS A 155 -8.65 6.60 0.34
CA HIS A 155 -9.67 5.92 -0.43
C HIS A 155 -10.70 6.93 -0.95
N ASN A 156 -11.05 6.84 -2.24
CA ASN A 156 -12.11 7.70 -2.79
C ASN A 156 -13.49 7.34 -2.20
N GLU A 157 -14.45 8.26 -2.28
CA GLU A 157 -15.78 8.06 -1.69
C GLU A 157 -16.49 6.80 -2.20
N ALA A 158 -16.35 6.49 -3.49
CA ALA A 158 -16.93 5.30 -4.09
C ALA A 158 -16.36 4.02 -3.45
N CYS A 159 -15.06 3.99 -3.15
CA CYS A 159 -14.42 2.88 -2.45
C CYS A 159 -14.92 2.74 -1.01
N ILE A 160 -15.09 3.87 -0.30
CA ILE A 160 -15.57 3.88 1.09
C ILE A 160 -17.02 3.36 1.15
N LYS A 161 -17.87 3.83 0.22
CA LYS A 161 -19.29 3.47 0.13
C LYS A 161 -19.53 2.09 -0.52
N ALA A 162 -18.50 1.46 -1.10
CA ALA A 162 -18.65 0.20 -1.82
C ALA A 162 -18.94 -0.96 -0.87
N GLU A 163 -20.13 -1.55 -1.00
CA GLU A 163 -20.55 -2.73 -0.26
C GLU A 163 -19.97 -4.03 -0.83
N PHE A 164 -19.94 -5.07 0.02
CA PHE A 164 -19.56 -6.41 -0.39
C PHE A 164 -20.65 -7.02 -1.27
N THR A 165 -20.35 -7.14 -2.56
CA THR A 165 -21.26 -7.70 -3.58
C THR A 165 -21.54 -9.20 -3.39
N ARG A 166 -20.74 -9.88 -2.57
CA ARG A 166 -20.84 -11.33 -2.38
C ARG A 166 -20.56 -11.73 -0.94
N ILE A 167 -21.64 -11.87 -0.17
CA ILE A 167 -21.60 -12.54 1.13
C ILE A 167 -21.36 -14.04 0.86
N PRO A 168 -20.46 -14.72 1.60
CA PRO A 168 -20.29 -16.15 1.47
C PRO A 168 -21.64 -16.87 1.60
N PRO A 169 -21.95 -17.86 0.74
CA PRO A 169 -23.22 -18.60 0.83
C PRO A 169 -23.31 -19.45 2.11
N VAL A 170 -22.19 -19.69 2.79
CA VAL A 170 -22.18 -20.28 4.12
C VAL A 170 -22.53 -19.17 5.12
N PRO A 171 -23.62 -19.30 5.91
CA PRO A 171 -23.92 -18.35 6.97
C PRO A 171 -22.74 -18.34 7.94
N ILE A 172 -21.97 -17.27 7.88
CA ILE A 172 -20.95 -16.98 8.86
C ILE A 172 -21.69 -16.65 10.16
N HIS A 173 -21.20 -17.19 11.28
CA HIS A 173 -21.82 -16.96 12.58
C HIS A 173 -22.01 -15.45 12.82
N PRO A 174 -23.15 -14.97 13.36
CA PRO A 174 -23.45 -13.54 13.48
C PRO A 174 -22.34 -12.70 14.13
N SER A 175 -21.54 -13.29 15.03
CA SER A 175 -20.37 -12.63 15.64
C SER A 175 -19.30 -12.17 14.64
N VAL A 176 -19.28 -12.70 13.42
CA VAL A 176 -18.38 -12.28 12.33
C VAL A 176 -18.77 -10.90 11.77
N TYR A 177 -20.03 -10.48 11.93
CA TYR A 177 -20.52 -9.18 11.47
C TYR A 177 -20.43 -8.07 12.54
N VAL A 178 -20.18 -8.42 13.81
CA VAL A 178 -20.24 -7.49 14.96
C VAL A 178 -18.95 -6.66 15.12
N VAL A 179 -17.89 -6.96 14.35
CA VAL A 179 -16.63 -6.19 14.37
C VAL A 179 -16.62 -5.07 13.32
N ALA A 180 -17.80 -4.60 12.90
CA ALA A 180 -17.96 -3.54 11.90
C ALA A 180 -18.09 -2.16 12.54
#